data_AF-A0A089ZC95-F1
#
_entry.id   AF-A0A089ZC95-F1
#
_cell.length_a   1.000
_cell.length_b   1.000
_cell.length_c   1.000
_cell.angle_alpha   90.00
_cell.angle_beta   90.00
_cell.angle_gamma   90.00
#
_symmetry.space_group_name_H-M   'P 1'
#
loop_
_entity.id
_entity.type
_entity.pdbx_description
1 polymer ?
#
loop_
_entity_poly.entity_id
_entity_poly.type
_entity_poly.pdbx_seq_one_letter_code
_entity_poly.pdbx_strand_id
1 'polypeptide(L)' 'MARFYRIRDFLDDESVERFINELIEENMEYLRTKYRQITSAAIESRKRL' A
#
# COMPACT_ATOMS: atom_id res chain seq x y z
N MET A 1 -4.51 -8.24 -0.01
CA MET A 1 -4.51 -9.65 -0.45
C MET A 1 -3.50 -9.70 -1.58
N ALA A 2 -2.38 -10.41 -1.46
CA ALA A 2 -1.35 -10.34 -2.51
C ALA A 2 -1.95 -10.87 -3.82
N ARG A 3 -2.12 -10.00 -4.83
CA ARG A 3 -2.50 -10.43 -6.17
C ARG A 3 -1.37 -11.30 -6.73
N PHE A 4 -1.70 -12.51 -7.16
CA PHE A 4 -0.73 -13.43 -7.74
C PHE A 4 -0.68 -13.21 -9.26
N TYR A 5 0.30 -12.44 -9.72
CA TYR A 5 0.58 -12.26 -11.14
C TYR A 5 1.46 -13.40 -11.65
N ARG A 6 1.16 -13.92 -12.84
CA ARG A 6 2.02 -14.86 -13.57
C ARG A 6 2.91 -14.07 -14.53
N ILE A 7 4.09 -14.60 -14.86
CA ILE A 7 5.00 -13.96 -15.83
C ILE A 7 4.31 -13.71 -17.18
N ARG A 8 3.34 -14.56 -17.56
CA ARG A 8 2.55 -14.42 -18.78
C ARG A 8 1.53 -13.27 -18.76
N ASP A 9 1.36 -12.58 -17.64
CA ASP A 9 0.47 -11.42 -17.53
C ASP A 9 1.18 -10.11 -17.93
N PHE A 10 2.47 -10.18 -18.26
CA PHE A 10 3.36 -9.08 -18.61
C PHE A 10 3.86 -9.21 -20.06
N LEU A 11 2.93 -9.24 -21.02
CA LEU A 11 3.24 -9.46 -22.43
C LEU A 11 3.54 -8.18 -23.21
N ASP A 12 3.27 -7.02 -22.61
CA ASP A 12 3.46 -5.69 -23.18
C ASP A 12 3.87 -4.68 -22.11
N ASP A 13 4.40 -3.53 -22.54
CA ASP A 13 4.86 -2.47 -21.64
C ASP A 13 3.70 -1.88 -20.81
N GLU A 14 2.48 -1.85 -21.37
CA GLU A 14 1.28 -1.31 -20.71
C GLU A 14 0.86 -2.17 -19.50
N SER A 15 0.92 -3.49 -19.61
CA SER A 15 0.61 -4.42 -18.52
C SER A 15 1.65 -4.35 -17.39
N VAL A 16 2.93 -4.14 -17.73
CA VAL A 16 3.99 -3.90 -16.76
C VAL A 16 3.77 -2.58 -16.03
N GLU A 17 3.49 -1.50 -16.76
CA GLU A 17 3.24 -0.18 -16.19
C GLU A 17 2.01 -0.19 -15.27
N ARG A 18 0.91 -0.81 -15.70
CA ARG A 18 -0.30 -0.97 -14.88
C ARG A 18 -0.01 -1.72 -13.59
N PHE A 19 0.74 -2.82 -13.65
CA PHE A 19 1.10 -3.57 -12.44
C PHE A 19 1.97 -2.76 -11.48
N ILE A 20 2.96 -2.03 -11.97
CA ILE A 20 3.80 -1.17 -11.13
C ILE A 20 2.94 -0.10 -10.45
N ASN A 21 2.01 0.52 -11.18
CA ASN A 21 1.11 1.53 -10.62
C ASN A 21 0.18 0.95 -9.54
N GLU A 22 -0.44 -0.21 -9.80
CA GLU A 22 -1.26 -0.91 -8.81
C GLU A 22 -0.45 -1.25 -7.55
N LEU A 23 0.79 -1.72 -7.71
CA LEU A 23 1.68 -2.03 -6.59
C LEU A 23 2.03 -0.77 -5.78
N ILE A 24 2.29 0.36 -6.43
CA ILE A 24 2.57 1.64 -5.75
C ILE A 24 1.33 2.09 -4.96
N GLU A 25 0.15 2.04 -5.56
CA GLU A 25 -1.10 2.46 -4.91
C GLU A 25 -1.41 1.61 -3.67
N GLU A 26 -1.34 0.28 -3.77
CA GLU A 26 -1.58 -0.62 -2.64
C GLU A 26 -0.61 -0.33 -1.48
N ASN A 27 0.67 -0.11 -1.78
CA ASN A 27 1.67 0.19 -0.76
C ASN A 27 1.46 1.58 -0.13
N MET A 28 1.09 2.59 -0.93
CA MET A 28 0.81 3.93 -0.43
C MET A 28 -0.41 3.95 0.51
N GLU A 29 -1.46 3.19 0.18
CA GLU A 29 -2.63 3.06 1.05
C GLU A 29 -2.28 2.35 2.37
N TYR A 30 -1.47 1.28 2.31
CA TYR A 30 -0.97 0.58 3.49
C TYR A 30 -0.17 1.53 4.41
N LEU A 31 0.79 2.26 3.84
CA LEU A 31 1.61 3.21 4.58
C LEU A 31 0.76 4.32 5.21
N ARG A 32 -0.22 4.85 4.48
CA ARG A 32 -1.16 5.87 4.99
C ARG A 32 -1.98 5.35 6.16
N THR A 33 -2.43 4.10 6.10
CA THR A 33 -3.17 3.44 7.17
C THR A 33 -2.29 3.27 8.41
N LYS A 34 -1.05 2.82 8.26
CA LYS A 34 -0.08 2.70 9.36
C LYS A 34 0.23 4.04 10.00
N TYR A 35 0.45 5.08 9.20
CA TYR A 35 0.64 6.43 9.69
C TYR A 35 -0.53 6.90 10.57
N ARG A 36 -1.78 6.69 10.13
CA ARG A 36 -2.98 7.01 10.93
C ARG A 36 -3.04 6.22 12.23
N GLN A 37 -2.71 4.92 12.21
CA GLN A 37 -2.69 4.10 13.42
C GLN A 37 -1.66 4.63 14.45
N ILE A 38 -0.45 4.93 14.00
CA ILE A 38 0.63 5.43 14.87
C ILE A 38 0.27 6.79 15.45
N THR A 39 -0.23 7.70 14.61
CA THR A 39 -0.61 9.05 15.07
C THR A 39 -1.78 9.01 16.05
N SER A 40 -2.80 8.19 15.82
CA SER A 40 -3.89 7.97 16.77
C SER A 40 -3.37 7.42 18.11
N ALA A 41 -2.53 6.38 18.08
CA ALA A 41 -1.94 5.80 19.30
C ALA A 41 -1.10 6.83 20.08
N ALA A 42 -0.34 7.68 19.38
CA ALA A 42 0.44 8.74 20.00
C ALA A 42 -0.44 9.86 20.60
N ILE A 43 -1.57 10.19 19.98
CA ILE A 43 -2.56 11.14 20.51
C ILE A 43 -3.22 10.57 21.78
N GLU A 44 -3.68 9.32 21.72
CA GLU A 44 -4.29 8.65 22.88
C GLU A 44 -3.34 8.52 24.05
N SER A 45 -2.07 8.17 23.80
CA SER A 45 -1.05 8.10 24.84
C SER A 45 -0.81 9.45 25.50
N ARG A 46 -0.80 10.55 24.73
CA ARG A 46 -0.68 11.92 25.27
C ARG A 46 -1.89 12.36 26.09
N LYS A 47 -3.10 11.89 25.77
CA LYS A 47 -4.32 12.20 26.53
C LYS A 47 -4.42 11.45 27.87
N ARG A 48 -3.65 10.37 28.04
CA ARG A 48 -3.59 9.59 29.29
C ARG A 48 -2.56 10.12 30.29
N LEU A 49 -1.67 11.01 29.87
CA LEU A 49 -0.80 11.81 30.73
C LEU A 49 -1.55 13.05 31.22
#